data_AF-A0A447S2W4-F1
#
_entry.id   AF-A0A447S2W4-F1
#
_cell.length_a   1.000
_cell.length_b   1.000
_cell.length_c   1.000
_cell.angle_alpha   90.00
_cell.angle_beta   90.00
_cell.angle_gamma   90.00
#
_symmetry.space_group_name_H-M   'P 1'
#
loop_
_entity.id
_entity.type
_entity.pdbx_description
1 polymer ?
#
loop_
_entity_poly.entity_id
_entity_poly.type
_entity_poly.pdbx_seq_one_letter_code
_entity_poly.pdbx_strand_id
1 'polypeptide(L)'
;MAFITLLAIALFGWANPVFLTVDNWANLLQGSAILLIVAMAMTLIVSAGAIDLSVGVALDFGAAFALVALKTWHLPWQAAVGCALLGGVLIGLLNAFLILICRIRPFLATLGTWFIASSAERIYTDGGGAIAYRRMAPEYHDLAVGNLGGIPTPVAIVLALWLAAWLVTERTLWGKYVRAIGQNSEAARIAGIRDRLTMLGVLVTASALCAVGGVILSANLRQFTPLAGQSYLMDAIAAVFIGTAFTRLGRVSILGTLGGVLFLAIIDNGLNLMGLQLSGEGRAGRRDSGGGPRPILLAGAPAPNASLNGRTMATFDAVFVGLTILDIAGRPVVAIPPRGGVAFIEQIRLNPAGTAAGLISTPRSSGSAPQRWPAWAKMKRPTLSSPAMPGWASTARLSSAPR
;
A
#
# COMPACT_ATOMS: atom_id res chain seq x y z
N MET A 1 20.11 10.27 9.81
CA MET A 1 19.82 8.84 9.57
C MET A 1 21.07 7.98 9.43
N ALA A 2 22.01 8.28 8.52
CA ALA A 2 23.22 7.46 8.35
C ALA A 2 23.96 7.14 9.68
N PHE A 3 24.10 8.11 10.58
CA PHE A 3 24.65 7.89 11.93
C PHE A 3 23.84 6.89 12.75
N ILE A 4 22.51 6.97 12.72
CA ILE A 4 21.60 6.05 13.44
C ILE A 4 21.73 4.64 12.86
N THR A 5 21.81 4.50 11.54
CA THR A 5 22.04 3.21 10.87
C THR A 5 23.38 2.60 11.28
N LEU A 6 24.46 3.39 11.29
CA LEU A 6 25.78 2.93 11.73
C LEU A 6 25.78 2.53 13.22
N LEU A 7 25.08 3.29 14.07
CA LEU A 7 24.92 2.96 15.48
C LEU A 7 24.15 1.65 15.66
N ALA A 8 23.09 1.42 14.88
CA ALA A 8 22.35 0.16 14.91
C ALA A 8 23.24 -1.02 14.51
N ILE A 9 24.05 -0.88 13.45
CA ILE A 9 25.01 -1.90 13.02
C ILE A 9 26.02 -2.20 14.14
N ALA A 10 26.57 -1.17 14.78
CA ALA A 10 27.52 -1.33 15.88
C ALA A 10 26.89 -2.03 17.10
N LEU A 11 25.67 -1.63 17.47
CA LEU A 11 24.92 -2.21 18.58
C LEU A 11 24.60 -3.69 18.35
N PHE A 12 24.03 -4.03 17.19
CA PHE A 12 23.67 -5.42 16.88
C PHE A 12 24.91 -6.30 16.66
N GLY A 13 25.96 -5.74 16.04
CA GLY A 13 27.23 -6.45 15.90
C GLY A 13 27.90 -6.74 17.25
N TRP A 14 27.78 -5.83 18.21
CA TRP A 14 28.23 -6.05 19.58
C TRP A 14 27.34 -7.06 20.33
N ALA A 15 26.02 -7.00 20.15
CA ALA A 15 25.08 -7.87 20.83
C ALA A 15 25.12 -9.32 20.32
N ASN A 16 25.35 -9.53 19.03
CA ASN A 16 25.45 -10.85 18.42
C ASN A 16 26.48 -10.86 17.28
N PRO A 17 27.64 -11.52 17.43
CA PRO A 17 28.67 -11.58 16.38
C PRO A 17 28.19 -12.17 15.05
N VAL A 18 27.14 -13.02 15.07
CA VAL A 18 26.52 -13.57 13.84
C VAL A 18 25.98 -12.47 12.95
N PHE A 19 25.55 -11.33 13.53
CA PHE A 19 25.03 -10.20 12.78
C PHE A 19 26.03 -9.67 11.73
N LEU A 20 27.34 -9.68 12.04
CA LEU A 20 28.39 -9.18 11.16
C LEU A 20 28.93 -10.24 10.17
N THR A 21 28.41 -11.46 10.20
CA THR A 21 28.85 -12.53 9.28
C THR A 21 28.41 -12.25 7.85
N VAL A 22 29.25 -12.62 6.88
CA VAL A 22 28.96 -12.43 5.45
C VAL A 22 27.67 -13.16 5.05
N ASP A 23 27.44 -14.35 5.58
CA ASP A 23 26.24 -15.14 5.30
C ASP A 23 24.97 -14.45 5.80
N ASN A 24 25.00 -13.84 7.00
CA ASN A 24 23.85 -13.08 7.50
C ASN A 24 23.56 -11.86 6.63
N TRP A 25 24.60 -11.12 6.20
CA TRP A 25 24.41 -9.97 5.30
C TRP A 25 23.94 -10.39 3.90
N ALA A 26 24.42 -11.51 3.36
CA ALA A 26 23.92 -12.06 2.10
C ALA A 26 22.43 -12.41 2.20
N ASN A 27 22.02 -13.08 3.29
CA ASN A 27 20.62 -13.42 3.55
C ASN A 27 19.75 -12.16 3.76
N LEU A 28 20.25 -11.15 4.48
CA LEU A 28 19.57 -9.87 4.69
C LEU A 28 19.32 -9.17 3.35
N LEU A 29 20.36 -9.05 2.51
CA LEU A 29 20.24 -8.42 1.21
C LEU A 29 19.27 -9.18 0.30
N GLN A 30 19.35 -10.52 0.28
CA GLN A 30 18.45 -11.37 -0.47
C GLN A 30 16.99 -11.21 -0.03
N GLY A 31 16.72 -11.21 1.28
CA GLY A 31 15.38 -11.01 1.83
C GLY A 31 14.82 -9.61 1.56
N SER A 32 15.67 -8.59 1.50
CA SER A 32 15.26 -7.21 1.22
C SER A 32 15.07 -6.89 -0.28
N ALA A 33 15.46 -7.80 -1.19
CA ALA A 33 15.49 -7.52 -2.63
C ALA A 33 14.10 -7.19 -3.20
N ILE A 34 13.08 -7.98 -2.87
CA ILE A 34 11.70 -7.76 -3.34
C ILE A 34 11.15 -6.44 -2.79
N LEU A 35 11.37 -6.18 -1.50
CA LEU A 35 10.96 -4.94 -0.85
C LEU A 35 11.62 -3.72 -1.52
N LEU A 36 12.89 -3.80 -1.87
CA LEU A 36 13.59 -2.72 -2.56
C LEU A 36 13.02 -2.45 -3.96
N ILE A 37 12.66 -3.49 -4.72
CA ILE A 37 12.01 -3.33 -6.02
C ILE A 37 10.68 -2.58 -5.88
N VAL A 38 9.82 -3.01 -4.95
CA VAL A 38 8.52 -2.37 -4.70
C VAL A 38 8.71 -0.94 -4.17
N ALA A 39 9.67 -0.70 -3.29
CA ALA A 39 9.98 0.61 -2.76
C ALA A 39 10.49 1.57 -3.84
N MET A 40 11.28 1.08 -4.82
CA MET A 40 11.70 1.89 -5.98
C MET A 40 10.51 2.26 -6.87
N ALA A 41 9.59 1.32 -7.12
CA ALA A 41 8.35 1.61 -7.83
C ALA A 41 7.52 2.69 -7.11
N MET A 42 7.32 2.54 -5.80
CA MET A 42 6.64 3.53 -4.96
C MET A 42 7.36 4.89 -4.98
N THR A 43 8.69 4.90 -5.00
CA THR A 43 9.49 6.13 -5.12
C THR A 43 9.18 6.91 -6.39
N LEU A 44 9.05 6.23 -7.53
CA LEU A 44 8.70 6.88 -8.81
C LEU A 44 7.31 7.53 -8.73
N ILE A 45 6.34 6.82 -8.17
CA ILE A 45 4.96 7.25 -8.05
C ILE A 45 4.83 8.46 -7.13
N VAL A 46 5.44 8.39 -5.94
CA VAL A 46 5.42 9.50 -4.98
C VAL A 46 6.19 10.70 -5.51
N SER A 47 7.30 10.48 -6.24
CA SER A 47 8.05 11.56 -6.89
C SER A 47 7.22 12.31 -7.95
N ALA A 48 6.25 11.64 -8.58
CA ALA A 48 5.31 12.22 -9.52
C ALA A 48 4.11 12.91 -8.84
N GLY A 49 4.04 12.91 -7.50
CA GLY A 49 2.92 13.49 -6.74
C GLY A 49 1.66 12.62 -6.72
N ALA A 50 1.79 11.33 -7.06
CA ALA A 50 0.69 10.36 -6.99
C ALA A 50 0.84 9.42 -5.78
N ILE A 51 -0.24 8.74 -5.44
CA ILE A 51 -0.28 7.64 -4.48
C ILE A 51 -0.87 6.44 -5.20
N ASP A 52 -0.24 5.27 -5.07
CA ASP A 52 -0.68 4.05 -5.73
C ASP A 52 -0.68 2.87 -4.76
N LEU A 53 -1.87 2.39 -4.41
CA LEU A 53 -2.06 1.20 -3.58
C LEU A 53 -2.00 -0.11 -4.37
N SER A 54 -2.07 -0.04 -5.70
CA SER A 54 -2.09 -1.22 -6.56
C SER A 54 -0.71 -1.79 -6.88
N VAL A 55 0.38 -1.21 -6.36
CA VAL A 55 1.74 -1.79 -6.53
C VAL A 55 1.87 -3.18 -5.93
N GLY A 56 1.13 -3.48 -4.86
CA GLY A 56 1.06 -4.84 -4.29
C GLY A 56 0.41 -5.82 -5.28
N VAL A 57 -0.71 -5.42 -5.87
CA VAL A 57 -1.40 -6.18 -6.91
C VAL A 57 -0.53 -6.33 -8.16
N ALA A 58 0.22 -5.32 -8.58
CA ALA A 58 1.12 -5.44 -9.73
C ALA A 58 2.20 -6.51 -9.51
N LEU A 59 2.69 -6.64 -8.27
CA LEU A 59 3.58 -7.73 -7.86
C LEU A 59 2.85 -9.08 -7.89
N ASP A 60 1.64 -9.17 -7.36
CA ASP A 60 0.83 -10.40 -7.35
C ASP A 60 0.49 -10.85 -8.78
N PHE A 61 0.13 -9.93 -9.67
CA PHE A 61 -0.12 -10.22 -11.10
C PHE A 61 1.14 -10.68 -11.82
N GLY A 62 2.32 -10.11 -11.50
CA GLY A 62 3.59 -10.62 -12.00
C GLY A 62 3.83 -12.08 -11.61
N ALA A 63 3.61 -12.42 -10.34
CA ALA A 63 3.71 -13.78 -9.83
C ALA A 63 2.67 -14.72 -10.48
N ALA A 64 1.41 -14.29 -10.58
CA ALA A 64 0.32 -15.07 -11.15
C ALA A 64 0.56 -15.40 -12.62
N PHE A 65 0.89 -14.39 -13.44
CA PHE A 65 1.12 -14.58 -14.88
C PHE A 65 2.34 -15.45 -15.15
N ALA A 66 3.42 -15.29 -14.38
CA ALA A 66 4.58 -16.16 -14.48
C ALA A 66 4.21 -17.62 -14.17
N LEU A 67 3.46 -17.83 -13.08
CA LEU A 67 3.04 -19.17 -12.68
C LEU A 67 2.10 -19.81 -13.72
N VAL A 68 1.15 -19.06 -14.26
CA VAL A 68 0.24 -19.55 -15.32
C VAL A 68 1.03 -19.97 -16.57
N ALA A 69 1.97 -19.13 -17.00
CA ALA A 69 2.82 -19.41 -18.16
C ALA A 69 3.63 -20.71 -17.97
N LEU A 70 4.22 -20.90 -16.78
CA LEU A 70 5.01 -22.09 -16.45
C LEU A 70 4.14 -23.35 -16.27
N LYS A 71 3.08 -23.25 -15.46
CA LYS A 71 2.31 -24.40 -14.99
C LYS A 71 1.24 -24.85 -15.98
N THR A 72 0.56 -23.90 -16.62
CA THR A 72 -0.62 -24.18 -17.48
C THR A 72 -0.25 -24.21 -18.95
N TRP A 73 0.58 -23.27 -19.40
CA TRP A 73 0.99 -23.19 -20.81
C TRP A 73 2.32 -23.89 -21.09
N HIS A 74 3.02 -24.36 -20.05
CA HIS A 74 4.31 -25.05 -20.16
C HIS A 74 5.34 -24.27 -20.96
N LEU A 75 5.29 -22.93 -20.87
CA LEU A 75 6.22 -22.05 -21.55
C LEU A 75 7.60 -22.08 -20.87
N PRO A 76 8.69 -21.83 -21.62
CA PRO A 76 10.02 -21.70 -21.05
C PRO A 76 10.09 -20.49 -20.11
N TRP A 77 11.03 -20.52 -19.17
CA TRP A 77 11.09 -19.54 -18.07
C TRP A 77 11.24 -18.09 -18.55
N GLN A 78 11.93 -17.86 -19.67
CA GLN A 78 12.08 -16.53 -20.28
C GLN A 78 10.74 -15.96 -20.74
N ALA A 79 9.91 -16.80 -21.35
CA ALA A 79 8.56 -16.42 -21.76
C ALA A 79 7.66 -16.17 -20.54
N ALA A 80 7.83 -16.94 -19.46
CA ALA A 80 7.13 -16.70 -18.20
C ALA A 80 7.48 -15.33 -17.58
N VAL A 81 8.75 -14.90 -17.62
CA VAL A 81 9.15 -13.54 -17.20
C VAL A 81 8.47 -12.49 -18.09
N GLY A 82 8.38 -12.72 -19.39
CA GLY A 82 7.64 -11.85 -20.31
C GLY A 82 6.15 -11.74 -19.95
N CYS A 83 5.49 -12.86 -19.64
CA CYS A 83 4.11 -12.88 -19.16
C CYS A 83 3.95 -12.15 -17.82
N ALA A 84 4.91 -12.28 -16.90
CA ALA A 84 4.92 -11.57 -15.63
C ALA A 84 4.92 -10.05 -15.84
N LEU A 85 5.84 -9.56 -16.69
CA LEU A 85 5.92 -8.15 -17.05
C LEU A 85 4.63 -7.66 -17.69
N LEU A 86 4.01 -8.46 -18.56
CA LEU A 86 2.70 -8.15 -19.12
C LEU A 86 1.65 -7.99 -18.02
N GLY A 87 1.60 -8.88 -17.04
CA GLY A 87 0.70 -8.79 -15.89
C GLY A 87 0.84 -7.46 -15.14
N GLY A 88 2.06 -7.04 -14.81
CA GLY A 88 2.31 -5.74 -14.18
C GLY A 88 1.94 -4.56 -15.06
N VAL A 89 2.32 -4.59 -16.34
CA VAL A 89 2.00 -3.53 -17.31
C VAL A 89 0.50 -3.34 -17.47
N LEU A 90 -0.30 -4.43 -17.45
CA LEU A 90 -1.76 -4.34 -17.50
C LEU A 90 -2.33 -3.56 -16.32
N ILE A 91 -1.81 -3.77 -15.10
CA ILE A 91 -2.19 -3.00 -13.91
C ILE A 91 -1.83 -1.52 -14.07
N GLY A 92 -0.60 -1.23 -14.52
CA GLY A 92 -0.15 0.15 -14.77
C GLY A 92 -0.97 0.87 -15.83
N LEU A 93 -1.34 0.18 -16.92
CA LEU A 93 -2.19 0.69 -17.98
C LEU A 93 -3.63 0.92 -17.51
N LEU A 94 -4.18 0.01 -16.70
CA LEU A 94 -5.51 0.17 -16.11
C LEU A 94 -5.55 1.43 -15.22
N ASN A 95 -4.56 1.61 -14.34
CA ASN A 95 -4.47 2.82 -13.53
C ASN A 95 -4.31 4.07 -14.38
N ALA A 96 -3.44 4.03 -15.40
CA ALA A 96 -3.27 5.16 -16.29
C ALA A 96 -4.55 5.50 -17.06
N PHE A 97 -5.33 4.50 -17.48
CA PHE A 97 -6.64 4.71 -18.09
C PHE A 97 -7.60 5.41 -17.12
N LEU A 98 -7.74 4.90 -15.89
CA LEU A 98 -8.64 5.46 -14.88
C LEU A 98 -8.24 6.90 -14.49
N ILE A 99 -6.94 7.18 -14.37
CA ILE A 99 -6.43 8.47 -13.93
C ILE A 99 -6.43 9.50 -15.07
N LEU A 100 -5.93 9.13 -16.24
CA LEU A 100 -5.68 10.09 -17.33
C LEU A 100 -6.89 10.28 -18.23
N ILE A 101 -7.67 9.22 -18.46
CA ILE A 101 -8.83 9.24 -19.36
C ILE A 101 -10.10 9.45 -18.55
N CYS A 102 -10.36 8.62 -17.54
CA CYS A 102 -11.57 8.75 -16.70
C CYS A 102 -11.47 9.90 -15.68
N ARG A 103 -10.30 10.53 -15.53
CA ARG A 103 -10.05 11.68 -14.63
C ARG A 103 -10.37 11.38 -13.17
N ILE A 104 -10.21 10.13 -12.75
CA ILE A 104 -10.34 9.72 -11.35
C ILE A 104 -9.07 10.12 -10.59
N ARG A 105 -9.21 10.61 -9.36
CA ARG A 105 -8.06 10.96 -8.51
C ARG A 105 -7.19 9.72 -8.26
N PRO A 106 -5.84 9.80 -8.32
CA PRO A 106 -4.94 8.64 -8.27
C PRO A 106 -5.20 7.65 -7.13
N PHE A 107 -5.40 8.15 -5.91
CA PHE A 107 -5.69 7.32 -4.75
C PHE A 107 -6.97 6.48 -4.93
N LEU A 108 -8.05 7.07 -5.42
CA LEU A 108 -9.32 6.37 -5.63
C LEU A 108 -9.24 5.36 -6.78
N ALA A 109 -8.54 5.72 -7.86
CA ALA A 109 -8.34 4.84 -8.99
C ALA A 109 -7.56 3.58 -8.58
N THR A 110 -6.45 3.76 -7.86
CA THR A 110 -5.56 2.66 -7.48
C THR A 110 -6.14 1.79 -6.37
N LEU A 111 -6.93 2.36 -5.45
CA LEU A 111 -7.74 1.61 -4.50
C LEU A 111 -8.82 0.78 -5.21
N GLY A 112 -9.48 1.33 -6.24
CA GLY A 112 -10.44 0.60 -7.06
C GLY A 112 -9.79 -0.57 -7.79
N THR A 113 -8.65 -0.33 -8.43
CA THR A 113 -7.83 -1.39 -9.06
C THR A 113 -7.43 -2.45 -8.04
N TRP A 114 -7.03 -2.05 -6.83
CA TRP A 114 -6.70 -2.98 -5.76
C TRP A 114 -7.86 -3.93 -5.45
N PHE A 115 -9.09 -3.41 -5.25
CA PHE A 115 -10.26 -4.25 -4.98
C PHE A 115 -10.61 -5.20 -6.13
N ILE A 116 -10.62 -4.67 -7.37
CA ILE A 116 -10.97 -5.45 -8.56
C ILE A 116 -9.98 -6.60 -8.76
N ALA A 117 -8.70 -6.29 -8.73
CA ALA A 117 -7.63 -7.23 -9.01
C ALA A 117 -7.46 -8.24 -7.86
N SER A 118 -7.54 -7.80 -6.60
CA SER A 118 -7.61 -8.69 -5.43
C SER A 118 -8.76 -9.70 -5.52
N SER A 119 -9.90 -9.26 -6.04
CA SER A 119 -11.05 -10.15 -6.26
C SER A 119 -10.78 -11.13 -7.39
N ALA A 120 -10.19 -10.68 -8.50
CA ALA A 120 -9.80 -11.54 -9.62
C ALA A 120 -8.79 -12.62 -9.19
N GLU A 121 -7.79 -12.26 -8.37
CA GLU A 121 -6.83 -13.21 -7.79
C GLU A 121 -7.53 -14.26 -6.92
N ARG A 122 -8.47 -13.85 -6.06
CA ARG A 122 -9.24 -14.78 -5.21
C ARG A 122 -10.15 -15.70 -6.00
N ILE A 123 -10.79 -15.19 -7.06
CA ILE A 123 -11.62 -16.00 -7.95
C ILE A 123 -10.75 -17.03 -8.68
N TYR A 124 -9.58 -16.62 -9.17
CA TYR A 124 -8.64 -17.51 -9.84
C TYR A 124 -8.06 -18.61 -8.94
N THR A 125 -8.01 -18.34 -7.63
CA THR A 125 -7.42 -19.23 -6.61
C THR A 125 -8.48 -19.97 -5.77
N ASP A 126 -9.70 -20.12 -6.30
CA ASP A 126 -10.81 -20.83 -5.65
C ASP A 126 -11.06 -20.39 -4.20
N GLY A 127 -11.01 -19.07 -3.94
CA GLY A 127 -11.26 -18.48 -2.62
C GLY A 127 -10.04 -17.94 -1.90
N GLY A 128 -8.86 -17.93 -2.53
CA GLY A 128 -7.64 -17.33 -1.98
C GLY A 128 -6.51 -18.33 -1.65
N GLY A 129 -6.60 -19.57 -2.14
CA GLY A 129 -5.59 -20.60 -1.89
C GLY A 129 -4.27 -20.33 -2.64
N ALA A 130 -3.15 -20.77 -2.08
CA ALA A 130 -1.87 -20.73 -2.80
C ALA A 130 -1.83 -21.81 -3.89
N ILE A 131 -1.39 -21.45 -5.09
CA ILE A 131 -1.21 -22.38 -6.21
C ILE A 131 0.25 -22.77 -6.28
N ALA A 132 0.58 -23.94 -5.73
CA ALA A 132 1.94 -24.46 -5.75
C ALA A 132 2.37 -25.00 -7.12
N TYR A 133 3.65 -24.83 -7.43
CA TYR A 133 4.33 -25.42 -8.58
C TYR A 133 5.81 -25.73 -8.26
N ARG A 134 6.03 -26.83 -7.52
CA ARG A 134 7.38 -27.22 -7.07
C ARG A 134 8.31 -27.71 -8.19
N ARG A 135 7.75 -28.09 -9.34
CA ARG A 135 8.46 -28.68 -10.50
C ARG A 135 8.82 -27.64 -11.57
N MET A 136 8.88 -26.35 -11.21
CA MET A 136 9.32 -25.31 -12.14
C MET A 136 10.74 -25.56 -12.67
N ALA A 137 11.05 -24.95 -13.80
CA ALA A 137 12.39 -24.95 -14.37
C ALA A 137 13.43 -24.47 -13.32
N PRO A 138 14.56 -25.18 -13.12
CA PRO A 138 15.61 -24.78 -12.18
C PRO A 138 16.09 -23.35 -12.41
N GLU A 139 16.20 -22.94 -13.68
CA GLU A 139 16.65 -21.62 -14.08
C GLU A 139 15.70 -20.50 -13.61
N TYR A 140 14.39 -20.78 -13.55
CA TYR A 140 13.43 -19.84 -12.99
C TYR A 140 13.57 -19.74 -11.46
N HIS A 141 13.76 -20.88 -10.79
CA HIS A 141 13.98 -20.93 -9.35
C HIS A 141 15.28 -20.21 -8.95
N ASP A 142 16.32 -20.31 -9.78
CA ASP A 142 17.61 -19.67 -9.57
C ASP A 142 17.54 -18.14 -9.65
N LEU A 143 16.48 -17.55 -10.22
CA LEU A 143 16.22 -16.11 -10.12
C LEU A 143 16.01 -15.67 -8.67
N ALA A 144 15.53 -16.57 -7.80
CA ALA A 144 15.24 -16.30 -6.39
C ALA A 144 16.30 -16.80 -5.42
N VAL A 145 16.98 -17.90 -5.71
CA VAL A 145 17.95 -18.52 -4.78
C VAL A 145 19.30 -18.85 -5.39
N GLY A 146 19.48 -18.55 -6.68
CA GLY A 146 20.74 -18.81 -7.37
C GLY A 146 21.87 -17.95 -6.82
N ASN A 147 23.08 -18.27 -7.28
CA ASN A 147 24.29 -17.57 -6.90
C ASN A 147 25.11 -17.26 -8.15
N LEU A 148 25.42 -15.99 -8.36
CA LEU A 148 26.26 -15.48 -9.44
C LEU A 148 27.62 -15.07 -8.86
N GLY A 149 28.58 -16.01 -8.90
CA GLY A 149 29.97 -15.72 -8.51
C GLY A 149 30.15 -15.28 -7.06
N GLY A 150 29.29 -15.75 -6.13
CA GLY A 150 29.30 -15.39 -4.72
C GLY A 150 28.24 -14.36 -4.32
N ILE A 151 27.52 -13.79 -5.28
CA ILE A 151 26.44 -12.83 -5.04
C ILE A 151 25.08 -13.52 -5.27
N PRO A 152 24.14 -13.51 -4.32
CA PRO A 152 22.80 -14.04 -4.55
C PRO A 152 22.13 -13.40 -5.77
N THR A 153 21.57 -14.21 -6.67
CA THR A 153 20.95 -13.74 -7.92
C THR A 153 19.92 -12.62 -7.71
N PRO A 154 19.01 -12.66 -6.69
CA PRO A 154 18.07 -11.57 -6.45
C PRO A 154 18.75 -10.23 -6.15
N VAL A 155 19.89 -10.28 -5.45
CA VAL A 155 20.69 -9.10 -5.11
C VAL A 155 21.29 -8.51 -6.38
N ALA A 156 21.83 -9.34 -7.28
CA ALA A 156 22.33 -8.88 -8.57
C ALA A 156 21.22 -8.23 -9.43
N ILE A 157 20.03 -8.86 -9.49
CA ILE A 157 18.88 -8.32 -10.22
C ILE A 157 18.46 -6.96 -9.65
N VAL A 158 18.27 -6.85 -8.34
CA VAL A 158 17.81 -5.59 -7.75
C VAL A 158 18.86 -4.50 -7.85
N LEU A 159 20.15 -4.81 -7.74
CA LEU A 159 21.23 -3.83 -7.94
C LEU A 159 21.25 -3.32 -9.38
N ALA A 160 21.06 -4.18 -10.38
CA ALA A 160 20.95 -3.78 -11.77
C ALA A 160 19.72 -2.86 -11.99
N LEU A 161 18.56 -3.24 -11.45
CA LEU A 161 17.34 -2.43 -11.51
C LEU A 161 17.50 -1.09 -10.78
N TRP A 162 18.14 -1.08 -9.62
CA TRP A 162 18.41 0.11 -8.84
C TRP A 162 19.33 1.06 -9.58
N LEU A 163 20.41 0.56 -10.18
CA LEU A 163 21.32 1.36 -10.98
C LEU A 163 20.61 1.94 -12.20
N ALA A 164 19.79 1.14 -12.89
CA ALA A 164 18.98 1.60 -14.01
C ALA A 164 17.97 2.67 -13.59
N ALA A 165 17.23 2.45 -12.51
CA ALA A 165 16.26 3.40 -11.97
C ALA A 165 16.94 4.70 -11.52
N TRP A 166 18.11 4.61 -10.88
CA TRP A 166 18.89 5.77 -10.48
C TRP A 166 19.40 6.56 -11.70
N LEU A 167 19.95 5.89 -12.71
CA LEU A 167 20.40 6.55 -13.95
C LEU A 167 19.23 7.24 -14.66
N VAL A 168 18.09 6.55 -14.80
CA VAL A 168 16.90 7.10 -15.44
C VAL A 168 16.37 8.30 -14.66
N THR A 169 16.28 8.22 -13.33
CA THR A 169 15.72 9.31 -12.53
C THR A 169 16.69 10.48 -12.34
N GLU A 170 17.99 10.26 -12.22
CA GLU A 170 18.97 11.30 -11.88
C GLU A 170 19.67 11.88 -13.11
N ARG A 171 19.86 11.09 -14.16
CA ARG A 171 20.67 11.48 -15.33
C ARG A 171 19.86 11.81 -16.58
N THR A 172 18.56 11.52 -16.62
CA THR A 172 17.72 11.79 -17.81
C THR A 172 16.73 12.94 -17.63
N LEU A 173 16.21 13.46 -18.74
CA LEU A 173 15.13 14.46 -18.74
C LEU A 173 13.83 13.91 -18.17
N TRP A 174 13.55 12.62 -18.36
CA TRP A 174 12.32 12.00 -17.85
C TRP A 174 12.24 12.11 -16.33
N GLY A 175 13.34 11.84 -15.61
CA GLY A 175 13.38 12.03 -14.16
C GLY A 175 13.18 13.48 -13.70
N LYS A 176 13.62 14.47 -14.50
CA LYS A 176 13.35 15.90 -14.23
C LYS A 176 11.87 16.22 -14.43
N TYR A 177 11.25 15.68 -15.47
CA TYR A 177 9.82 15.84 -15.73
C TYR A 177 8.96 15.22 -14.63
N VAL A 178 9.30 14.00 -14.19
CA VAL A 178 8.62 13.32 -13.07
C VAL A 178 8.61 14.20 -11.82
N ARG A 179 9.78 14.73 -11.42
CA ARG A 179 9.85 15.62 -10.25
C ARG A 179 9.11 16.95 -10.48
N ALA A 180 9.15 17.52 -11.68
CA ALA A 180 8.47 18.77 -12.00
C ALA A 180 6.95 18.63 -11.88
N ILE A 181 6.37 17.55 -12.44
CA ILE A 181 4.92 17.30 -12.35
C ILE A 181 4.47 17.03 -10.90
N GLY A 182 5.31 16.39 -10.09
CA GLY A 182 5.01 16.13 -8.68
C GLY A 182 5.03 17.37 -7.79
N GLN A 183 5.77 18.42 -8.17
CA GLN A 183 5.77 19.69 -7.44
C GLN A 183 4.60 20.58 -7.86
N ASN A 184 4.40 20.76 -9.17
CA ASN A 184 3.30 21.55 -9.71
C ASN A 184 3.02 21.13 -11.16
N SER A 185 2.00 20.31 -11.35
CA SER A 185 1.60 19.81 -12.67
C SER A 185 1.16 20.92 -13.62
N GLU A 186 0.55 21.99 -13.11
CA GLU A 186 0.10 23.11 -13.94
C GLU A 186 1.27 23.97 -14.42
N ALA A 187 2.22 24.28 -13.54
CA ALA A 187 3.45 24.96 -13.94
C ALA A 187 4.28 24.12 -14.92
N ALA A 188 4.34 22.80 -14.71
CA ALA A 188 5.00 21.88 -15.64
C ALA A 188 4.34 21.90 -17.04
N ARG A 189 3.00 21.94 -17.10
CA ARG A 189 2.24 22.04 -18.34
C ARG A 189 2.53 23.34 -19.09
N ILE A 190 2.56 24.47 -18.39
CA ILE A 190 2.91 25.80 -18.95
C ILE A 190 4.35 25.79 -19.47
N ALA A 191 5.26 25.09 -18.80
CA ALA A 191 6.64 24.88 -19.25
C ALA A 191 6.78 23.88 -20.41
N GLY A 192 5.68 23.41 -21.01
CA GLY A 192 5.67 22.51 -22.17
C GLY A 192 5.82 21.02 -21.85
N ILE A 193 5.82 20.62 -20.57
CA ILE A 193 5.93 19.22 -20.16
C ILE A 193 4.57 18.54 -20.35
N ARG A 194 4.56 17.41 -21.05
CA ARG A 194 3.38 16.55 -21.21
C ARG A 194 3.15 15.75 -19.92
N ASP A 195 2.49 16.38 -18.95
CA ASP A 195 2.18 15.80 -17.64
C ASP A 195 1.50 14.43 -17.73
N ARG A 196 0.51 14.29 -18.61
CA ARG A 196 -0.24 13.03 -18.81
C ARG A 196 0.64 11.87 -19.31
N LEU A 197 1.52 12.12 -20.30
CA LEU A 197 2.42 11.08 -20.80
C LEU A 197 3.50 10.70 -19.78
N THR A 198 3.94 11.69 -19.00
CA THR A 198 4.90 11.45 -17.92
C THR A 198 4.27 10.57 -16.83
N MET A 199 3.04 10.87 -16.42
CA MET A 199 2.29 10.06 -15.45
C MET A 199 1.97 8.65 -15.97
N LEU A 200 1.61 8.50 -17.25
CA LEU A 200 1.46 7.18 -17.90
C LEU A 200 2.76 6.35 -17.76
N GLY A 201 3.89 6.96 -18.11
CA GLY A 201 5.19 6.32 -18.01
C GLY A 201 5.52 5.91 -16.57
N VAL A 202 5.22 6.76 -15.59
CA VAL A 202 5.44 6.46 -14.16
C VAL A 202 4.62 5.26 -13.72
N LEU A 203 3.32 5.23 -13.99
CA LEU A 203 2.45 4.13 -13.57
C LEU A 203 2.84 2.80 -14.22
N VAL A 204 3.11 2.79 -15.53
CA VAL A 204 3.50 1.58 -16.25
C VAL A 204 4.87 1.06 -15.81
N THR A 205 5.87 1.94 -15.69
CA THR A 205 7.22 1.53 -15.26
C THR A 205 7.26 1.05 -13.81
N ALA A 206 6.49 1.70 -12.92
CA ALA A 206 6.39 1.28 -11.53
C ALA A 206 5.72 -0.09 -11.41
N SER A 207 4.59 -0.33 -12.10
CA SER A 207 3.94 -1.65 -12.08
C SER A 207 4.79 -2.74 -12.74
N ALA A 208 5.56 -2.41 -13.79
CA ALA A 208 6.51 -3.34 -14.40
C ALA A 208 7.64 -3.73 -13.44
N LEU A 209 8.19 -2.77 -12.67
CA LEU A 209 9.16 -3.06 -11.61
C LEU A 209 8.56 -4.01 -10.57
N CYS A 210 7.35 -3.73 -10.07
CA CYS A 210 6.66 -4.60 -9.13
C CYS A 210 6.46 -6.02 -9.66
N ALA A 211 6.13 -6.18 -10.95
CA ALA A 211 6.02 -7.49 -11.57
C ALA A 211 7.34 -8.28 -11.58
N VAL A 212 8.50 -7.62 -11.71
CA VAL A 212 9.80 -8.30 -11.52
C VAL A 212 9.96 -8.79 -10.08
N GLY A 213 9.50 -8.01 -9.10
CA GLY A 213 9.40 -8.46 -7.70
C GLY A 213 8.51 -9.71 -7.56
N GLY A 214 7.41 -9.79 -8.31
CA GLY A 214 6.51 -10.94 -8.38
C GLY A 214 7.15 -12.19 -8.98
N VAL A 215 8.00 -12.02 -10.01
CA VAL A 215 8.82 -13.12 -10.56
C VAL A 215 9.72 -13.71 -9.48
N ILE A 216 10.46 -12.86 -8.76
CA ILE A 216 11.36 -13.30 -7.70
C ILE A 216 10.56 -13.94 -6.55
N LEU A 217 9.42 -13.36 -6.16
CA LEU A 217 8.56 -13.91 -5.11
C LEU A 217 8.04 -15.30 -5.45
N SER A 218 7.48 -15.47 -6.65
CA SER A 218 6.94 -16.76 -7.10
C SER A 218 8.02 -17.82 -7.30
N ALA A 219 9.21 -17.43 -7.77
CA ALA A 219 10.37 -18.29 -7.84
C ALA A 219 10.83 -18.73 -6.44
N ASN A 220 10.85 -17.82 -5.46
CA ASN A 220 11.27 -18.12 -4.09
C ASN A 220 10.32 -19.09 -3.38
N LEU A 221 9.01 -18.78 -3.43
CA LEU A 221 8.00 -19.57 -2.71
C LEU A 221 7.58 -20.84 -3.46
N ARG A 222 7.99 -20.98 -4.72
CA ARG A 222 7.52 -22.03 -5.64
C ARG A 222 6.01 -22.13 -5.77
N GLN A 223 5.34 -20.98 -5.68
CA GLN A 223 3.90 -20.87 -5.75
C GLN A 223 3.50 -19.43 -6.06
N PHE A 224 2.24 -19.26 -6.48
CA PHE A 224 1.55 -17.98 -6.40
C PHE A 224 0.66 -17.98 -5.16
N THR A 225 0.71 -16.92 -4.37
CA THR A 225 -0.19 -16.69 -3.24
C THR A 225 -0.90 -15.35 -3.46
N PRO A 226 -2.24 -15.32 -3.52
CA PRO A 226 -2.98 -14.08 -3.75
C PRO A 226 -2.79 -13.12 -2.56
N LEU A 227 -2.80 -11.81 -2.83
CA LEU A 227 -2.57 -10.74 -1.84
C LEU A 227 -1.20 -10.73 -1.15
N ALA A 228 -0.21 -11.48 -1.64
CA ALA A 228 1.12 -11.50 -1.05
C ALA A 228 1.83 -10.15 -1.17
N GLY A 229 1.52 -9.35 -2.19
CA GLY A 229 2.06 -8.01 -2.41
C GLY A 229 1.63 -6.98 -1.37
N GLN A 230 0.58 -7.24 -0.58
CA GLN A 230 0.07 -6.26 0.39
C GLN A 230 1.05 -5.97 1.54
N SER A 231 1.79 -6.97 2.01
CA SER A 231 2.83 -6.77 3.03
C SER A 231 3.94 -5.87 2.50
N TYR A 232 4.43 -6.16 1.30
CA TYR A 232 5.47 -5.36 0.64
C TYR A 232 5.03 -3.92 0.37
N LEU A 233 3.76 -3.68 0.06
CA LEU A 233 3.22 -2.33 -0.14
C LEU A 233 3.38 -1.47 1.11
N MET A 234 2.99 -1.98 2.28
CA MET A 234 3.04 -1.23 3.54
C MET A 234 4.48 -0.93 3.94
N ASP A 235 5.35 -1.93 3.88
CA ASP A 235 6.77 -1.79 4.20
C ASP A 235 7.48 -0.88 3.20
N ALA A 236 7.11 -0.92 1.92
CA ALA A 236 7.66 -0.05 0.90
C ALA A 236 7.31 1.42 1.16
N ILE A 237 6.06 1.73 1.54
CA ILE A 237 5.67 3.09 1.91
C ILE A 237 6.53 3.56 3.08
N ALA A 238 6.63 2.75 4.15
CA ALA A 238 7.46 3.09 5.31
C ALA A 238 8.93 3.33 4.90
N ALA A 239 9.52 2.43 4.12
CA ALA A 239 10.90 2.53 3.64
C ALA A 239 11.15 3.80 2.82
N VAL A 240 10.24 4.14 1.91
CA VAL A 240 10.36 5.32 1.04
C VAL A 240 10.31 6.61 1.87
N PHE A 241 9.39 6.72 2.82
CA PHE A 241 9.28 7.88 3.68
C PHE A 241 10.46 8.00 4.66
N ILE A 242 10.89 6.89 5.27
CA ILE A 242 12.13 6.86 6.08
C ILE A 242 13.34 7.25 5.23
N GLY A 243 13.37 6.82 3.97
CA GLY A 243 14.40 7.13 2.98
C GLY A 243 14.58 8.62 2.71
N THR A 244 13.53 9.43 2.87
CA THR A 244 13.62 10.89 2.70
C THR A 244 14.64 11.53 3.65
N ALA A 245 14.82 10.96 4.84
CA ALA A 245 15.75 11.45 5.86
C ALA A 245 17.23 11.10 5.56
N PHE A 246 17.50 10.34 4.50
CA PHE A 246 18.84 10.19 3.92
C PHE A 246 19.16 11.25 2.86
N THR A 247 18.16 12.02 2.39
CA THR A 247 18.34 13.06 1.38
C THR A 247 18.41 14.44 2.06
N ARG A 248 19.40 15.27 1.72
CA ARG A 248 19.57 16.61 2.31
C ARG A 248 18.34 17.51 2.20
N LEU A 249 17.57 17.35 1.13
CA LEU A 249 16.38 18.15 0.83
C LEU A 249 15.08 17.54 1.39
N GLY A 250 15.14 16.42 2.11
CA GLY A 250 13.95 15.72 2.61
C GLY A 250 13.02 15.20 1.50
N ARG A 251 13.53 15.08 0.27
CA ARG A 251 12.77 14.63 -0.89
C ARG A 251 12.93 13.13 -1.08
N VAL A 252 11.90 12.51 -1.66
CA VAL A 252 11.98 11.11 -2.07
C VAL A 252 13.01 10.96 -3.20
N SER A 253 13.88 9.96 -3.09
CA SER A 253 14.92 9.66 -4.08
C SER A 253 15.23 8.16 -4.08
N ILE A 254 15.63 7.62 -5.25
CA ILE A 254 16.00 6.19 -5.38
C ILE A 254 17.17 5.83 -4.44
N LEU A 255 18.12 6.75 -4.25
CA LEU A 255 19.22 6.57 -3.30
C LEU A 255 18.74 6.55 -1.85
N GLY A 256 17.83 7.48 -1.49
CA GLY A 256 17.25 7.53 -0.15
C GLY A 256 16.43 6.28 0.16
N THR A 257 15.67 5.77 -0.81
CA THR A 257 14.88 4.54 -0.68
C THR A 257 15.74 3.31 -0.42
N LEU A 258 16.89 3.18 -1.09
CA LEU A 258 17.85 2.12 -0.77
C LEU A 258 18.27 2.19 0.71
N GLY A 259 18.61 3.40 1.20
CA GLY A 259 18.94 3.61 2.61
C GLY A 259 17.80 3.28 3.56
N GLY A 260 16.56 3.63 3.20
CA GLY A 260 15.36 3.32 3.98
C GLY A 260 15.06 1.81 4.07
N VAL A 261 15.14 1.09 2.95
CA VAL A 261 14.95 -0.37 2.92
C VAL A 261 16.04 -1.08 3.70
N LEU A 262 17.31 -0.70 3.51
CA LEU A 262 18.43 -1.27 4.27
C LEU A 262 18.29 -0.99 5.76
N PHE A 263 17.83 0.21 6.15
CA PHE A 263 17.58 0.53 7.54
C PHE A 263 16.51 -0.39 8.14
N LEU A 264 15.37 -0.56 7.49
CA LEU A 264 14.33 -1.49 7.97
C LEU A 264 14.86 -2.93 8.06
N ALA A 265 15.59 -3.39 7.04
CA ALA A 265 16.17 -4.73 7.01
C ALA A 265 17.20 -4.97 8.13
N ILE A 266 18.04 -3.97 8.44
CA ILE A 266 19.01 -4.03 9.55
C ILE A 266 18.30 -4.12 10.89
N ILE A 267 17.27 -3.31 11.11
CA ILE A 267 16.51 -3.32 12.36
C ILE A 267 15.80 -4.66 12.55
N ASP A 268 15.11 -5.15 11.52
CA ASP A 268 14.37 -6.41 11.61
C ASP A 268 15.30 -7.62 11.80
N ASN A 269 16.40 -7.69 11.03
CA ASN A 269 17.41 -8.75 11.18
C ASN A 269 18.10 -8.70 12.56
N GLY A 270 18.50 -7.52 13.03
CA GLY A 270 19.16 -7.36 14.32
C GLY A 270 18.26 -7.77 15.49
N LEU A 271 16.99 -7.34 15.47
CA LEU A 271 16.00 -7.72 16.48
C LEU A 271 15.69 -9.23 16.44
N ASN A 272 15.61 -9.83 15.24
CA ASN A 272 15.40 -11.26 15.09
C ASN A 272 16.57 -12.08 15.69
N LEU A 273 17.82 -11.67 15.47
CA LEU A 273 19.01 -12.32 16.05
C LEU A 273 19.11 -12.16 17.58
N MET A 274 18.42 -11.19 18.16
CA MET A 274 18.28 -11.02 19.61
C MET A 274 17.09 -11.80 20.19
N GLY A 275 16.31 -12.51 19.36
CA GLY A 275 15.09 -13.20 19.78
C GLY A 275 13.93 -12.25 20.13
N LEU A 276 14.04 -10.98 19.75
CA LEU A 276 13.03 -9.94 19.95
C LEU A 276 12.22 -9.76 18.67
N GLN A 277 11.47 -10.79 18.25
CA GLN A 277 10.61 -10.67 17.07
C GLN A 277 9.50 -9.63 17.29
N LEU A 278 9.37 -8.69 16.35
CA LEU A 278 8.32 -7.67 16.31
C LEU A 278 6.94 -8.29 16.00
N SER A 279 6.91 -9.43 15.32
CA SER A 279 5.70 -10.23 15.10
C SER A 279 5.37 -11.03 16.36
N GLY A 280 4.22 -10.74 16.98
CA GLY A 280 3.74 -11.33 18.24
C GLY A 280 3.44 -12.84 18.22
N GLU A 281 4.09 -13.63 17.36
CA GLU A 281 3.90 -15.09 17.28
C GLU A 281 4.77 -15.84 18.30
N GLY A 282 5.89 -15.26 18.75
CA GLY A 282 6.83 -15.89 19.68
C GLY A 282 6.37 -16.03 21.15
N ARG A 283 5.18 -15.53 21.52
CA ARG A 283 4.68 -15.59 22.91
C ARG A 283 3.48 -16.51 23.13
N ALA A 284 2.87 -17.06 22.08
CA ALA A 284 1.73 -17.96 22.21
C ALA A 284 2.14 -19.42 22.48
N GLY A 285 3.33 -19.86 22.04
CA GLY A 285 3.76 -21.26 22.17
C GLY A 285 4.37 -21.67 23.51
N ARG A 286 4.50 -20.77 24.49
CA ARG A 286 5.21 -21.04 25.76
C ARG A 286 4.30 -21.16 26.99
N ARG A 287 2.97 -21.15 26.82
CA ARG A 287 2.01 -21.29 27.93
C ARG A 287 1.44 -22.69 28.13
N ASP A 288 1.87 -23.69 27.36
CA ASP A 288 1.25 -25.03 27.39
C ASP A 288 2.21 -26.14 27.88
N SER A 289 3.24 -25.77 28.66
CA SER A 289 4.17 -26.71 29.29
C SER A 289 3.94 -26.89 30.81
N GLY A 290 2.74 -26.54 31.30
CA GLY A 290 2.32 -26.81 32.68
C GLY A 290 1.39 -28.02 32.72
N GLY A 291 1.85 -29.10 33.36
CA GLY A 291 1.14 -30.38 33.45
C GLY A 291 -0.23 -30.29 34.12
N GLY A 292 -1.30 -30.28 33.32
CA GLY A 292 -2.68 -30.53 33.73
C GLY A 292 -3.31 -31.60 32.83
N PRO A 293 -4.28 -32.38 33.35
CA PRO A 293 -4.85 -33.51 32.61
C PRO A 293 -5.55 -33.04 31.33
N ARG A 294 -5.16 -33.63 30.18
CA ARG A 294 -5.76 -33.35 28.88
C ARG A 294 -7.18 -33.91 28.84
N PRO A 295 -8.21 -33.12 28.46
CA PRO A 295 -9.52 -33.69 28.17
C PRO A 295 -9.42 -34.57 26.93
N ILE A 296 -9.97 -35.78 27.03
CA ILE A 296 -10.10 -36.75 25.94
C ILE A 296 -11.08 -36.17 24.92
N LEU A 297 -10.56 -35.70 23.78
CA LEU A 297 -11.36 -35.25 22.65
C LEU A 297 -11.82 -36.48 21.85
N LEU A 298 -13.11 -36.80 22.00
CA LEU A 298 -13.83 -37.77 21.20
C LEU A 298 -13.77 -37.35 19.72
N ALA A 299 -13.35 -38.26 18.84
CA ALA A 299 -13.38 -38.05 17.40
C ALA A 299 -14.83 -37.93 16.91
N GLY A 300 -15.16 -36.84 16.21
CA GLY A 300 -16.43 -36.67 15.49
C GLY A 300 -17.23 -35.43 15.88
N ALA A 301 -16.78 -34.24 15.48
CA ALA A 301 -17.65 -33.07 15.30
C ALA A 301 -17.02 -32.12 14.25
N PRO A 302 -17.77 -31.62 13.26
CA PRO A 302 -17.24 -30.65 12.31
C PRO A 302 -17.04 -29.30 13.01
N ALA A 303 -15.85 -28.72 12.86
CA ALA A 303 -15.53 -27.41 13.45
C ALA A 303 -16.43 -26.31 12.84
N PRO A 304 -17.01 -25.42 13.65
CA PRO A 304 -17.88 -24.36 13.17
C PRO A 304 -17.08 -23.20 12.58
N ASN A 305 -17.67 -22.61 11.55
CA ASN A 305 -17.22 -21.45 10.80
C ASN A 305 -16.99 -20.25 11.75
N ALA A 306 -15.74 -19.85 11.98
CA ALA A 306 -15.41 -18.60 12.66
C ALA A 306 -15.28 -17.46 11.64
N SER A 307 -16.40 -16.79 11.39
CA SER A 307 -16.48 -15.53 10.65
C SER A 307 -15.80 -14.38 11.40
N LEU A 308 -15.01 -13.62 10.67
CA LEU A 308 -14.69 -12.19 10.80
C LEU A 308 -15.52 -11.41 11.84
N ASN A 309 -14.85 -10.85 12.85
CA ASN A 309 -14.91 -9.43 13.23
C ASN A 309 -14.37 -9.21 14.65
N GLY A 310 -13.44 -8.27 14.83
CA GLY A 310 -13.26 -7.65 16.14
C GLY A 310 -11.96 -6.92 16.47
N ARG A 311 -10.83 -7.14 15.77
CA ARG A 311 -9.54 -6.58 16.27
C ARG A 311 -8.55 -6.03 15.23
N THR A 312 -9.01 -5.67 14.05
CA THR A 312 -8.18 -4.96 13.05
C THR A 312 -8.56 -3.49 12.85
N MET A 313 -9.63 -2.99 13.49
CA MET A 313 -10.07 -1.59 13.31
C MET A 313 -9.46 -0.59 14.30
N ALA A 314 -9.00 -1.02 15.49
CA ALA A 314 -8.49 -0.07 16.49
C ALA A 314 -7.13 0.56 16.15
N THR A 315 -6.39 -0.03 15.21
CA THR A 315 -5.13 0.52 14.70
C THR A 315 -5.33 1.38 13.45
N PHE A 316 -6.53 1.38 12.85
CA PHE A 316 -6.82 2.08 11.60
C PHE A 316 -7.17 3.56 11.79
N ASP A 317 -7.78 3.93 12.93
CA ASP A 317 -8.14 5.33 13.19
C ASP A 317 -6.95 6.21 13.59
N ALA A 318 -5.87 5.63 14.13
CA ALA A 318 -4.70 6.41 14.57
C ALA A 318 -3.79 6.85 13.40
N VAL A 319 -3.81 6.13 12.27
CA VAL A 319 -2.92 6.42 11.12
C VAL A 319 -3.55 7.44 10.15
N PHE A 320 -4.88 7.54 10.09
CA PHE A 320 -5.57 8.44 9.16
C PHE A 320 -5.98 9.80 9.74
N VAL A 321 -6.00 9.98 11.07
CA VAL A 321 -6.32 11.28 11.72
C VAL A 321 -5.07 12.12 12.02
N GLY A 322 -3.87 11.58 11.81
CA GLY A 322 -2.61 12.19 12.29
C GLY A 322 -1.64 12.70 11.21
N LEU A 323 -2.10 13.20 10.07
CA LEU A 323 -1.20 13.83 9.08
C LEU A 323 -0.90 15.30 9.46
N THR A 324 -0.33 15.49 10.66
CA THR A 324 0.38 16.71 11.06
C THR A 324 1.83 16.31 11.27
N ILE A 325 2.69 16.65 10.33
CA ILE A 325 4.14 16.43 10.44
C ILE A 325 4.64 17.36 11.54
N LEU A 326 5.08 16.79 12.66
CA LEU A 326 5.81 17.52 13.71
C LEU A 326 7.31 17.48 13.36
N ASP A 327 7.95 18.64 13.36
CA ASP A 327 9.42 18.73 13.33
C ASP A 327 10.01 18.26 14.68
N ILE A 328 11.32 18.03 14.75
CA ILE A 328 12.11 17.56 15.91
C ILE A 328 11.88 18.41 17.18
N ALA A 329 11.32 19.62 17.05
CA ALA A 329 10.94 20.50 18.16
C ALA A 329 9.43 20.48 18.53
N GLY A 330 8.63 19.53 18.03
CA GLY A 330 7.21 19.39 18.38
C GLY A 330 6.31 20.50 17.87
N ARG A 331 6.70 21.21 16.80
CA ARG A 331 5.90 22.26 16.17
C ARG A 331 5.15 21.72 14.94
N PRO A 332 3.87 22.07 14.74
CA PRO A 332 3.11 21.64 13.58
C PRO A 332 3.65 22.30 12.31
N VAL A 333 4.10 21.50 11.34
CA VAL A 333 4.50 21.96 10.01
C VAL A 333 3.25 21.97 9.13
N VAL A 334 2.85 23.17 8.70
CA VAL A 334 1.70 23.38 7.80
C VAL A 334 2.03 22.82 6.41
N ALA A 335 1.26 21.84 5.95
CA ALA A 335 1.19 21.50 4.53
C ALA A 335 0.62 22.70 3.77
N ILE A 336 1.40 23.28 2.86
CA ILE A 336 0.96 24.37 1.98
C ILE A 336 -0.19 23.84 1.10
N PRO A 337 -1.44 24.36 1.22
CA PRO A 337 -2.48 23.97 0.30
C PRO A 337 -2.24 24.64 -1.07
N PRO A 338 -2.47 23.94 -2.21
CA PRO A 338 -2.67 24.64 -3.46
C PRO A 338 -3.92 25.51 -3.31
N ARG A 339 -3.76 26.84 -3.43
CA ARG A 339 -4.78 27.83 -3.09
C ARG A 339 -6.10 27.63 -3.85
N GLY A 340 -7.20 27.67 -3.08
CA GLY A 340 -8.56 27.86 -3.56
C GLY A 340 -9.61 27.47 -2.50
N GLY A 341 -9.85 28.33 -1.50
CA GLY A 341 -10.97 28.17 -0.56
C GLY A 341 -10.64 28.54 0.88
N VAL A 342 -10.87 29.80 1.25
CA VAL A 342 -10.90 30.25 2.65
C VAL A 342 -12.26 29.88 3.23
N ALA A 343 -12.36 28.75 3.94
CA ALA A 343 -13.44 28.45 4.90
C ALA A 343 -13.24 27.06 5.55
N PHE A 344 -12.29 26.92 6.47
CA PHE A 344 -12.33 25.88 7.53
C PHE A 344 -11.29 26.16 8.63
N ILE A 345 -11.28 27.38 9.17
CA ILE A 345 -10.49 27.71 10.38
C ILE A 345 -11.46 28.27 11.41
N GLU A 346 -12.35 27.42 11.91
CA GLU A 346 -13.02 27.65 13.20
C GLU A 346 -13.76 26.38 13.64
N GLN A 347 -13.02 25.38 14.15
CA GLN A 347 -13.50 24.37 15.10
C GLN A 347 -12.42 23.30 15.27
N ILE A 348 -11.45 23.57 16.13
CA ILE A 348 -10.79 22.61 17.04
C ILE A 348 -10.05 23.51 18.05
N ARG A 349 -10.72 23.87 19.15
CA ARG A 349 -10.03 24.23 20.39
C ARG A 349 -9.89 22.95 21.19
N LEU A 350 -8.67 22.47 21.35
CA LEU A 350 -8.34 21.39 22.28
C LEU A 350 -8.44 21.94 23.72
N ASN A 351 -9.18 21.24 24.58
CA ASN A 351 -9.22 21.49 26.03
C ASN A 351 -7.92 20.93 26.68
N PRO A 352 -7.20 21.65 27.57
CA PRO A 352 -5.85 21.25 28.03
C PRO A 352 -5.78 20.07 29.01
N ALA A 353 -6.81 19.23 29.12
CA ALA A 353 -6.81 18.07 30.02
C ALA A 353 -7.02 16.78 29.21
N GLY A 354 -5.92 16.27 28.66
CA GLY A 354 -5.88 15.04 27.86
C GLY A 354 -6.57 13.87 28.57
N THR A 355 -7.79 13.55 28.14
CA THR A 355 -8.48 12.31 28.50
C THR A 355 -9.38 11.92 27.34
N ALA A 356 -9.14 10.73 26.77
CA ALA A 356 -10.00 10.13 25.77
C ALA A 356 -11.31 9.66 26.43
N ALA A 357 -12.46 10.14 25.96
CA ALA A 357 -13.75 9.62 26.34
C ALA A 357 -14.44 9.05 25.09
N GLY A 358 -14.40 7.72 24.97
CA GLY A 358 -15.29 7.00 24.04
C GLY A 358 -16.73 7.07 24.53
N LEU A 359 -17.69 6.85 23.65
CA LEU A 359 -19.09 6.62 24.05
C LEU A 359 -19.83 5.76 23.01
N ILE A 360 -20.17 4.56 23.46
CA ILE A 360 -21.31 3.77 23.03
C ILE A 360 -22.58 4.33 23.73
N SER A 361 -23.74 4.15 23.09
CA SER A 361 -25.13 4.08 23.61
C SER A 361 -26.10 5.24 23.34
N THR A 362 -27.09 4.90 22.50
CA THR A 362 -28.57 5.07 22.58
C THR A 362 -29.24 6.27 23.29
N PRO A 363 -30.49 6.61 22.87
CA PRO A 363 -31.06 7.94 23.08
C PRO A 363 -31.80 8.06 24.41
N ARG A 364 -31.73 9.25 25.03
CA ARG A 364 -32.66 9.65 26.07
C ARG A 364 -33.13 11.09 25.87
N SER A 365 -34.43 11.22 25.95
CA SER A 365 -35.27 12.41 25.86
C SER A 365 -35.20 13.27 27.13
N SER A 366 -35.75 14.49 26.99
CA SER A 366 -36.32 15.40 28.00
C SER A 366 -35.48 16.62 28.40
N GLY A 367 -36.12 17.80 28.29
CA GLY A 367 -35.96 18.89 29.27
C GLY A 367 -35.35 20.22 28.81
N SER A 368 -36.21 21.11 28.28
CA SER A 368 -36.26 22.57 28.54
C SER A 368 -35.02 23.49 28.32
N ALA A 369 -34.99 24.14 27.14
CA ALA A 369 -34.94 25.60 26.83
C ALA A 369 -33.97 26.58 27.56
N PRO A 370 -33.71 27.80 27.00
CA PRO A 370 -33.54 28.21 25.60
C PRO A 370 -32.29 29.09 25.38
N GLN A 371 -31.59 28.98 24.24
CA GLN A 371 -30.58 29.98 23.86
C GLN A 371 -30.95 30.70 22.56
N ARG A 372 -31.07 32.03 22.70
CA ARG A 372 -31.50 33.03 21.72
C ARG A 372 -30.61 33.05 20.48
N TRP A 373 -31.23 33.08 19.30
CA TRP A 373 -30.57 33.38 18.02
C TRP A 373 -30.63 34.89 17.73
N PRO A 374 -29.53 35.57 17.37
CA PRO A 374 -29.58 36.95 16.90
C PRO A 374 -30.09 37.05 15.46
N ALA A 375 -30.74 38.18 15.21
CA ALA A 375 -31.55 38.49 14.04
C ALA A 375 -30.73 38.83 12.78
N TRP A 376 -30.82 38.01 11.74
CA TRP A 376 -30.65 38.44 10.34
C TRP A 376 -31.38 37.57 9.30
N ALA A 377 -32.22 36.60 9.71
CA ALA A 377 -33.06 35.82 8.80
C ALA A 377 -34.50 36.35 8.74
N LYS A 378 -34.68 37.54 8.14
CA LYS A 378 -35.98 38.01 7.63
C LYS A 378 -35.78 38.60 6.23
N MET A 379 -35.99 37.81 5.18
CA MET A 379 -36.71 38.28 3.98
C MET A 379 -37.03 37.14 2.98
N LYS A 380 -38.35 36.91 2.86
CA LYS A 380 -39.18 36.60 1.69
C LYS A 380 -38.69 35.58 0.64
N ARG A 381 -39.38 34.42 0.62
CA ARG A 381 -39.56 33.58 -0.58
C ARG A 381 -40.72 34.13 -1.44
N PRO A 382 -40.61 34.22 -2.77
CA PRO A 382 -41.77 34.49 -3.62
C PRO A 382 -42.58 33.21 -3.86
N THR A 383 -43.87 33.29 -3.58
CA THR A 383 -44.93 32.38 -4.01
C THR A 383 -45.27 32.62 -5.48
N LEU A 384 -45.24 31.58 -6.31
CA LEU A 384 -45.89 31.57 -7.62
C LEU A 384 -47.21 30.82 -7.50
N SER A 385 -48.31 31.55 -7.65
CA SER A 385 -49.66 31.06 -7.82
C SER A 385 -50.16 31.41 -9.22
N SER A 386 -50.79 30.46 -9.91
CA SER A 386 -51.82 30.77 -10.91
C SER A 386 -52.67 29.53 -11.24
N PRO A 387 -53.91 29.73 -11.72
CA PRO A 387 -55.10 29.11 -11.13
C PRO A 387 -55.91 28.23 -12.09
N ALA A 388 -56.92 27.57 -11.52
CA ALA A 388 -58.20 27.13 -12.10
C ALA A 388 -58.21 26.20 -13.35
N MET A 389 -58.78 25.02 -13.15
CA MET A 389 -59.35 24.17 -14.21
C MET A 389 -60.76 24.65 -14.61
N PRO A 390 -61.22 24.27 -15.81
CA PRO A 390 -62.60 23.80 -15.94
C PRO A 390 -62.66 22.43 -16.63
N GLY A 391 -63.36 21.50 -15.95
CA GLY A 391 -64.17 20.43 -16.52
C GLY A 391 -63.49 19.38 -17.41
N TRP A 392 -63.56 18.12 -16.99
CA TRP A 392 -64.31 17.10 -17.72
C TRP A 392 -64.71 15.98 -16.74
N ALA A 393 -65.94 15.51 -16.93
CA ALA A 393 -66.66 14.47 -16.21
C ALA A 393 -65.85 13.14 -16.20
N SER A 394 -66.03 12.14 -15.34
CA SER A 394 -67.21 11.60 -14.66
C SER A 394 -66.74 10.42 -13.78
N THR A 395 -67.37 10.21 -12.60
CA THR A 395 -67.79 8.92 -11.96
C THR A 395 -66.87 7.68 -12.06
N ALA A 396 -66.59 6.83 -11.06
CA ALA A 396 -67.15 6.47 -9.76
C ALA A 396 -66.04 5.67 -9.01
N ARG A 397 -65.77 5.90 -7.72
CA ARG A 397 -66.31 5.21 -6.52
C ARG A 397 -66.12 3.67 -6.47
N LEU A 398 -65.40 3.25 -5.41
CA LEU A 398 -65.45 1.95 -4.68
C LEU A 398 -64.90 0.72 -5.43
N SER A 399 -64.33 -0.32 -4.82
CA SER A 399 -63.86 -0.69 -3.49
C SER A 399 -63.16 -2.05 -3.63
N SER A 400 -62.38 -2.45 -2.61
CA SER A 400 -62.08 -3.85 -2.23
C SER A 400 -61.31 -4.78 -3.19
N ALA A 401 -60.15 -5.22 -2.71
CA ALA A 401 -59.44 -6.46 -3.07
C ALA A 401 -60.28 -7.74 -2.76
N PRO A 402 -59.77 -8.99 -2.89
CA PRO A 402 -58.73 -9.57 -3.75
C PRO A 402 -59.24 -10.80 -4.55
N ARG A 403 -58.41 -11.32 -5.46
CA ARG A 403 -58.16 -12.77 -5.63
C ARG A 403 -56.82 -12.99 -6.32
#